data_AF-A0A2D6LP51-F1
#
_entry.id   AF-A0A2D6LP51-F1
#
_cell.length_a   1.000
_cell.length_b   1.000
_cell.length_c   1.000
_cell.angle_alpha   90.00
_cell.angle_beta   90.00
_cell.angle_gamma   90.00
#
_symmetry.space_group_name_H-M   'P 1'
#
loop_
_entity.id
_entity.type
_entity.pdbx_description
1 polymer ?
#
loop_
_entity_poly.entity_id
_entity_poly.type
_entity_poly.pdbx_seq_one_letter_code
_entity_poly.pdbx_strand_id
1 'polypeptide(L)'
;MASNIISSIRVFDEQFEVAKDERYDALEKYFIRGGVISAVKSGKSWPKLVYPSPMRIDVQIKELEELKEVYSKKVNTWKEKLSQAKSYHQRHQVKKFAEPLYWKHVAKTLTDPDYKEDTKNVSLPVHLVADPKWKPMVKMFVKDLEYRKNLVETVQNSVVYKEDKKVGKYADVLQDFRSEISTTKIDDLSKKVSKLDVEIKSLQLIKKWSKE
;
A
#
# COMPACT_ATOMS: atom_id res chain seq x y z
N MET A 1 18.17 -13.38 -47.77
CA MET A 1 19.18 -13.23 -46.70
C MET A 1 18.57 -13.74 -45.41
N ALA A 2 19.21 -14.70 -44.74
CA ALA A 2 18.67 -15.25 -43.48
C ALA A 2 18.66 -14.16 -42.40
N SER A 3 17.46 -13.78 -41.96
CA SER A 3 17.25 -12.95 -40.78
C SER A 3 17.50 -13.81 -39.54
N ASN A 4 18.51 -13.48 -38.73
CA ASN A 4 18.65 -14.11 -37.42
C ASN A 4 17.60 -13.50 -36.49
N ILE A 5 16.62 -14.31 -36.10
CA ILE A 5 15.63 -13.93 -35.09
C ILE A 5 16.29 -14.05 -33.73
N ILE A 6 16.28 -12.96 -32.96
CA ILE A 6 16.89 -12.87 -31.65
C ILE A 6 15.79 -12.57 -30.64
N SER A 7 15.69 -13.41 -29.63
CA SER A 7 14.68 -13.35 -28.58
C SER A 7 15.26 -13.13 -27.18
N SER A 8 16.58 -13.04 -27.04
CA SER A 8 17.24 -12.77 -25.77
C SER A 8 18.51 -11.96 -25.95
N ILE A 9 18.88 -11.18 -24.93
CA ILE A 9 20.11 -10.39 -24.93
C ILE A 9 21.37 -11.27 -24.98
N ARG A 10 21.33 -12.47 -24.38
CA ARG A 10 22.46 -13.41 -24.43
C ARG A 10 22.79 -13.84 -25.85
N VAL A 11 21.77 -14.22 -26.61
CA VAL A 11 21.93 -14.58 -28.04
C VAL A 11 22.37 -13.37 -28.87
N PHE A 12 21.97 -12.16 -28.47
CA PHE A 12 22.43 -10.92 -29.09
C PHE A 12 23.93 -10.71 -28.85
N ASP A 13 24.38 -10.80 -27.60
CA ASP A 13 25.78 -10.60 -27.19
C ASP A 13 26.72 -11.66 -27.81
N GLU A 14 26.27 -12.91 -27.93
CA GLU A 14 27.04 -13.99 -28.56
C GLU A 14 27.24 -13.77 -30.07
N GLN A 15 26.30 -13.10 -30.74
CA GLN A 15 26.32 -12.92 -32.19
C GLN A 15 26.89 -11.57 -32.63
N PHE A 16 26.88 -10.57 -31.76
CA PHE A 16 27.26 -9.19 -32.05
C PHE A 16 28.03 -8.58 -30.87
N GLU A 17 29.27 -8.16 -31.12
CA GLU A 17 30.03 -7.32 -30.20
C GLU A 17 29.63 -5.86 -30.39
N VAL A 18 28.79 -5.34 -29.49
CA VAL A 18 28.28 -3.97 -29.53
C VAL A 18 28.58 -3.24 -28.23
N ALA A 19 28.83 -1.92 -28.33
CA ALA A 19 29.06 -1.08 -27.16
C ALA A 19 27.79 -0.96 -26.30
N LYS A 20 27.97 -0.92 -24.98
CA LYS A 20 26.88 -0.69 -24.03
C LYS A 20 26.52 0.79 -23.98
N ASP A 21 25.55 1.16 -24.81
CA ASP A 21 24.98 2.50 -24.89
C ASP A 21 23.47 2.48 -24.54
N GLU A 22 22.79 3.61 -24.66
CA GLU A 22 21.35 3.73 -24.41
C GLU A 22 20.51 2.76 -25.28
N ARG A 23 21.02 2.42 -26.47
CA ARG A 23 20.38 1.47 -27.39
C ARG A 23 20.48 0.04 -26.90
N TYR A 24 21.63 -0.34 -26.34
CA TYR A 24 21.81 -1.62 -25.68
C TYR A 24 20.86 -1.77 -24.48
N ASP A 25 20.79 -0.77 -23.60
CA ASP A 25 19.94 -0.80 -22.39
C ASP A 25 18.45 -0.95 -22.72
N ALA A 26 17.98 -0.26 -23.77
CA ALA A 26 16.59 -0.35 -24.22
C ALA A 26 16.29 -1.73 -24.84
N LEU A 27 17.24 -2.32 -25.57
CA LEU A 27 17.13 -3.66 -26.13
C LEU A 27 17.11 -4.73 -25.04
N GLU A 28 17.99 -4.63 -24.04
CA GLU A 28 18.00 -5.55 -22.91
C GLU A 28 16.64 -5.60 -22.21
N LYS A 29 16.07 -4.42 -21.91
CA LYS A 29 14.73 -4.31 -21.30
C LYS A 29 13.63 -4.86 -22.18
N TYR A 30 13.74 -4.70 -23.49
CA TYR A 30 12.79 -5.25 -24.45
C TYR A 30 12.84 -6.78 -24.51
N PHE A 31 14.05 -7.36 -24.49
CA PHE A 31 14.23 -8.81 -24.45
C PHE A 31 13.76 -9.44 -23.14
N ILE A 32 13.95 -8.77 -21.99
CA ILE A 32 13.42 -9.22 -20.70
C ILE A 32 11.90 -9.40 -20.75
N ARG A 33 11.20 -8.59 -21.56
CA ARG A 33 9.75 -8.70 -21.79
C ARG A 33 9.37 -9.76 -22.84
N GLY A 34 10.32 -10.51 -23.38
CA GLY A 34 10.10 -11.46 -24.48
C GLY A 34 9.94 -10.77 -25.84
N GLY A 35 10.47 -9.56 -25.98
CA GLY A 35 10.59 -8.88 -27.26
C GLY A 35 11.45 -9.67 -28.24
N VAL A 36 11.15 -9.55 -29.53
CA VAL A 36 11.87 -10.27 -30.59
C VAL A 36 12.26 -9.26 -31.66
N ILE A 37 13.54 -9.30 -32.07
CA ILE A 37 14.06 -8.50 -33.17
C ILE A 37 14.72 -9.42 -34.19
N SER A 38 14.78 -8.96 -35.44
CA SER A 38 15.61 -9.61 -36.46
C SER A 38 16.89 -8.78 -36.63
N ALA A 39 18.06 -9.41 -36.56
CA ALA A 39 19.33 -8.73 -36.79
C ALA A 39 20.05 -9.31 -38.01
N VAL A 40 20.68 -8.45 -38.79
CA VAL A 40 21.58 -8.82 -39.89
C VAL A 40 22.94 -8.18 -39.63
N LYS A 41 24.02 -8.98 -39.71
CA LYS A 41 25.39 -8.46 -39.61
C LYS A 41 25.59 -7.36 -40.66
N SER A 42 25.97 -6.17 -40.19
CA SER A 42 26.33 -5.04 -41.03
C SER A 42 27.84 -4.83 -40.91
N GLY A 43 28.49 -4.32 -41.96
CA GLY A 43 29.90 -3.89 -41.87
C GLY A 43 30.14 -2.66 -40.99
N LYS A 44 29.09 -2.14 -40.33
CA LYS A 44 29.13 -1.06 -39.34
C LYS A 44 29.22 -1.62 -37.92
N SER A 45 29.60 -0.79 -36.95
CA SER A 45 29.71 -1.14 -35.53
C SER A 45 28.41 -1.66 -34.90
N TRP A 46 27.24 -1.36 -35.49
CA TRP A 46 25.94 -1.86 -35.07
C TRP A 46 25.31 -2.74 -36.16
N PRO A 47 24.72 -3.90 -35.80
CA PRO A 47 23.96 -4.70 -36.76
C PRO A 47 22.74 -3.96 -37.27
N LYS A 48 22.29 -4.32 -38.48
CA LYS A 48 21.02 -3.81 -39.01
C LYS A 48 19.89 -4.51 -38.27
N LEU A 49 19.22 -3.79 -37.38
CA LEU A 49 18.09 -4.28 -36.60
C LEU A 49 16.79 -4.01 -37.33
N VAL A 50 15.95 -5.02 -37.40
CA VAL A 50 14.56 -4.95 -37.84
C VAL A 50 13.69 -5.09 -36.60
N TYR A 51 13.12 -3.97 -36.19
CA TYR A 51 12.23 -3.88 -35.05
C TYR A 51 10.80 -4.30 -35.43
N PRO A 52 9.94 -4.59 -34.43
CA PRO A 52 8.51 -4.75 -34.67
C PRO A 52 7.89 -3.50 -35.29
N SER A 53 6.74 -3.67 -35.95
CA SER A 53 6.02 -2.54 -36.53
C SER A 53 5.68 -1.49 -35.47
N PRO A 54 5.75 -0.18 -35.80
CA PRO A 54 5.39 0.89 -34.86
C PRO A 54 3.98 0.72 -34.28
N MET A 55 3.02 0.22 -35.06
CA MET A 55 1.66 -0.06 -34.60
C MET A 55 1.62 -1.12 -33.49
N ARG A 56 2.42 -2.19 -33.59
CA ARG A 56 2.50 -3.21 -32.53
C ARG A 56 3.08 -2.64 -31.24
N ILE A 57 4.10 -1.80 -31.36
CA ILE A 57 4.72 -1.13 -30.20
C ILE A 57 3.72 -0.17 -29.55
N ASP A 58 2.90 0.54 -30.34
CA ASP A 58 1.86 1.43 -29.82
C ASP A 58 0.78 0.70 -29.02
N VAL A 59 0.34 -0.47 -29.48
CA VAL A 59 -0.58 -1.31 -28.71
C VAL A 59 0.04 -1.72 -27.37
N GLN A 60 1.31 -2.15 -27.38
CA GLN A 60 2.01 -2.55 -26.15
C GLN A 60 2.24 -1.40 -25.17
N ILE A 61 2.50 -0.18 -25.66
CA ILE A 61 2.60 1.03 -24.84
C ILE A 61 1.24 1.32 -24.20
N LYS A 62 0.18 1.31 -24.99
CA LYS A 62 -1.19 1.60 -24.51
C LYS A 62 -1.62 0.61 -23.42
N GLU A 63 -1.39 -0.69 -23.62
CA GLU A 63 -1.68 -1.72 -22.61
C GLU A 63 -0.92 -1.48 -21.29
N LEU A 64 0.35 -1.06 -21.37
CA LEU A 64 1.11 -0.72 -20.18
C LEU A 64 0.62 0.56 -19.49
N GLU A 65 0.21 1.56 -20.26
CA GLU A 65 -0.34 2.81 -19.73
C GLU A 65 -1.65 2.57 -18.98
N GLU A 66 -2.56 1.75 -19.54
CA GLU A 66 -3.79 1.33 -18.89
C GLU A 66 -3.50 0.59 -17.58
N LEU A 67 -2.55 -0.34 -17.60
CA LEU A 67 -2.15 -1.12 -16.42
C LEU A 67 -1.47 -0.24 -15.35
N LYS A 68 -0.66 0.73 -15.77
CA LYS A 68 -0.05 1.75 -14.90
C LYS A 68 -1.12 2.61 -14.23
N GLU A 69 -2.14 3.03 -14.97
CA GLU A 69 -3.24 3.82 -14.42
C GLU A 69 -4.00 3.04 -13.33
N VAL A 70 -4.27 1.76 -13.59
CA VAL A 70 -4.91 0.86 -12.60
C VAL A 70 -4.09 0.75 -11.32
N TYR A 71 -2.77 0.54 -11.41
CA TYR A 71 -1.92 0.49 -10.22
C TYR A 71 -1.80 1.85 -9.53
N SER A 72 -1.73 2.94 -10.27
CA SER A 72 -1.67 4.30 -9.71
C SER A 72 -2.93 4.63 -8.92
N LYS A 73 -4.12 4.27 -9.44
CA LYS A 73 -5.39 4.39 -8.70
C LYS A 73 -5.35 3.59 -7.41
N LYS A 74 -4.86 2.34 -7.44
CA LYS A 74 -4.72 1.50 -6.24
C LYS A 74 -3.75 2.12 -5.22
N VAL A 75 -2.64 2.71 -5.65
CA VAL A 75 -1.70 3.44 -4.76
C VAL A 75 -2.43 4.56 -4.05
N ASN A 76 -3.22 5.37 -4.76
CA ASN A 76 -3.97 6.48 -4.16
C ASN A 76 -5.00 5.98 -3.14
N THR A 77 -5.75 4.92 -3.45
CA THR A 77 -6.67 4.30 -2.49
C THR A 77 -5.96 3.83 -1.22
N TRP A 78 -4.76 3.25 -1.33
CA TRP A 78 -3.98 2.85 -0.16
C TRP A 78 -3.40 4.04 0.61
N LYS A 79 -3.00 5.11 -0.06
CA LYS A 79 -2.59 6.37 0.60
C LYS A 79 -3.73 6.99 1.40
N GLU A 80 -4.95 6.98 0.86
CA GLU A 80 -6.14 7.42 1.58
C GLU A 80 -6.39 6.57 2.82
N LYS A 81 -6.31 5.23 2.70
CA LYS A 81 -6.44 4.31 3.85
C LYS A 81 -5.37 4.57 4.91
N LEU A 82 -4.11 4.78 4.51
CA LEU A 82 -3.03 5.11 5.42
C LEU A 82 -3.29 6.45 6.14
N SER A 83 -3.72 7.47 5.40
CA SER A 83 -4.07 8.77 5.97
C SER A 83 -5.22 8.66 6.98
N GLN A 84 -6.25 7.87 6.66
CA GLN A 84 -7.37 7.60 7.57
C GLN A 84 -6.90 6.85 8.83
N ALA A 85 -6.01 5.87 8.70
CA ALA A 85 -5.46 5.14 9.85
C ALA A 85 -4.63 6.07 10.75
N LYS A 86 -3.74 6.89 10.18
CA LYS A 86 -2.91 7.84 10.93
C LYS A 86 -3.72 8.92 11.64
N SER A 87 -4.76 9.44 10.98
CA SER A 87 -5.62 10.49 11.54
C SER A 87 -6.76 9.96 12.41
N TYR A 88 -6.91 8.64 12.52
CA TYR A 88 -8.03 7.99 13.23
C TYR A 88 -8.14 8.49 14.68
N HIS A 89 -7.08 8.37 15.47
CA HIS A 89 -7.10 8.78 16.88
C HIS A 89 -7.36 10.28 17.03
N GLN A 90 -6.72 11.13 16.22
CA GLN A 90 -6.92 12.57 16.28
C GLN A 90 -8.37 12.95 15.96
N ARG A 91 -8.95 12.35 14.91
CA ARG A 91 -10.33 12.59 14.51
C ARG A 91 -11.31 12.17 15.60
N HIS A 92 -11.11 10.99 16.20
CA HIS A 92 -11.98 10.51 17.28
C HIS A 92 -11.78 11.29 18.59
N GLN A 93 -10.55 11.74 18.87
CA GLN A 93 -10.22 12.61 20.00
C GLN A 93 -10.97 13.94 19.93
N VAL A 94 -11.20 14.49 18.75
CA VAL A 94 -12.03 15.70 18.57
C VAL A 94 -13.51 15.34 18.65
N LYS A 95 -13.93 14.29 17.94
CA LYS A 95 -15.36 13.89 17.89
C LYS A 95 -15.93 13.51 19.27
N LYS A 96 -15.12 13.01 20.19
CA LYS A 96 -15.59 12.63 21.53
C LYS A 96 -16.27 13.78 22.28
N PHE A 97 -15.86 15.03 22.04
CA PHE A 97 -16.43 16.19 22.74
C PHE A 97 -17.86 16.51 22.31
N ALA A 98 -18.25 16.10 21.11
CA ALA A 98 -19.62 16.21 20.62
C ALA A 98 -20.54 15.10 21.16
N GLU A 99 -19.99 14.06 21.80
CA GLU A 99 -20.77 12.92 22.29
C GLU A 99 -21.25 13.17 23.73
N PRO A 100 -22.58 13.21 24.00
CA PRO A 100 -23.10 13.39 25.36
C PRO A 100 -22.63 12.30 26.33
N LEU A 101 -22.34 11.10 25.80
CA LEU A 101 -21.85 9.97 26.59
C LEU A 101 -20.46 10.25 27.18
N TYR A 102 -19.61 11.00 26.48
CA TYR A 102 -18.32 11.44 26.98
C TYR A 102 -18.49 12.27 28.25
N TRP A 103 -19.36 13.28 28.20
CA TRP A 103 -19.60 14.17 29.34
C TRP A 103 -20.23 13.44 30.53
N LYS A 104 -21.10 12.45 30.27
CA LYS A 104 -21.64 11.57 31.32
C LYS A 104 -20.54 10.77 32.01
N HIS A 105 -19.60 10.22 31.24
CA HIS A 105 -18.45 9.51 31.78
C HIS A 105 -17.58 10.45 32.65
N VAL A 106 -17.27 11.65 32.15
CA VAL A 106 -16.47 12.65 32.88
C VAL A 106 -17.16 13.06 34.18
N ALA A 107 -18.46 13.36 34.14
CA ALA A 107 -19.25 13.72 35.31
C ALA A 107 -19.20 12.61 36.38
N LYS A 108 -19.48 11.36 35.99
CA LYS A 108 -19.42 10.22 36.91
C LYS A 108 -18.04 10.01 37.51
N THR A 109 -16.98 10.18 36.72
CA THR A 109 -15.59 10.05 37.20
C THR A 109 -15.23 11.09 38.26
N LEU A 110 -15.90 12.24 38.26
CA LEU A 110 -15.70 13.30 39.25
C LEU A 110 -16.59 13.12 40.48
N THR A 111 -17.83 12.65 40.30
CA THR A 111 -18.83 12.58 41.37
C THR A 111 -18.89 11.25 42.12
N ASP A 112 -18.49 10.14 41.48
CA ASP A 112 -18.61 8.78 42.02
C ASP A 112 -17.20 8.18 42.21
N PRO A 113 -16.74 8.01 43.47
CA PRO A 113 -15.40 7.48 43.77
C PRO A 113 -15.24 6.03 43.30
N ASP A 114 -16.26 5.19 43.47
CA ASP A 114 -16.24 3.79 43.03
C ASP A 114 -16.11 3.73 41.50
N TYR A 115 -16.88 4.56 40.79
CA TYR A 115 -16.78 4.68 39.32
C TYR A 115 -15.37 5.10 38.88
N LYS A 116 -14.74 6.03 39.61
CA LYS A 116 -13.40 6.53 39.31
C LYS A 116 -12.36 5.43 39.46
N GLU A 117 -12.46 4.58 40.47
CA GLU A 117 -11.58 3.42 40.66
C GLU A 117 -11.79 2.38 39.56
N ASP A 118 -13.04 2.01 39.28
CA ASP A 118 -13.39 1.07 38.21
C ASP A 118 -12.84 1.53 36.85
N THR A 119 -12.95 2.83 36.56
CA THR A 119 -12.43 3.43 35.32
C THR A 119 -10.91 3.33 35.23
N LYS A 120 -10.19 3.59 36.33
CA LYS A 120 -8.72 3.47 36.38
C LYS A 120 -8.28 2.03 36.15
N ASN A 121 -9.01 1.07 36.71
CA ASN A 121 -8.70 -0.35 36.60
C ASN A 121 -8.85 -0.88 35.17
N VAL A 122 -9.88 -0.44 34.44
CA VAL A 122 -10.21 -0.94 33.10
C VAL A 122 -9.56 -0.14 31.97
N SER A 123 -9.15 1.12 32.23
CA SER A 123 -8.53 2.00 31.23
C SER A 123 -9.30 2.03 29.90
N LEU A 124 -10.59 2.40 29.98
CA LEU A 124 -11.49 2.41 28.82
C LEU A 124 -11.01 3.33 27.70
N PRO A 125 -11.25 2.98 26.43
CA PRO A 125 -10.98 3.84 25.29
C PRO A 125 -12.07 4.92 25.14
N VAL A 126 -12.22 5.78 26.15
CA VAL A 126 -13.22 6.87 26.17
C VAL A 126 -12.96 7.88 25.05
N HIS A 127 -11.70 8.01 24.61
CA HIS A 127 -11.33 8.81 23.45
C HIS A 127 -11.94 8.30 22.13
N LEU A 128 -12.40 7.04 22.09
CA LEU A 128 -13.09 6.42 20.94
C LEU A 128 -14.61 6.33 21.14
N VAL A 129 -15.20 7.04 22.10
CA VAL A 129 -16.66 7.00 22.35
C VAL A 129 -17.51 7.43 21.14
N ALA A 130 -16.93 8.18 20.21
CA ALA A 130 -17.56 8.56 18.94
C ALA A 130 -17.45 7.48 17.85
N ASP A 131 -16.68 6.40 18.09
CA ASP A 131 -16.60 5.26 17.17
C ASP A 131 -17.77 4.30 17.43
N PRO A 132 -18.57 3.94 16.41
CA PRO A 132 -19.66 2.97 16.53
C PRO A 132 -19.26 1.62 17.13
N LYS A 133 -18.01 1.19 16.96
CA LYS A 133 -17.48 -0.06 17.50
C LYS A 133 -17.29 0.00 19.02
N TRP A 134 -16.80 1.14 19.53
CA TRP A 134 -16.44 1.30 20.95
C TRP A 134 -17.55 1.96 21.78
N LYS A 135 -18.42 2.74 21.15
CA LYS A 135 -19.54 3.44 21.79
C LYS A 135 -20.45 2.53 22.61
N PRO A 136 -20.85 1.32 22.17
CA PRO A 136 -21.71 0.43 22.97
C PRO A 136 -21.05 0.00 24.28
N MET A 137 -19.76 -0.34 24.24
CA MET A 137 -19.00 -0.74 25.43
C MET A 137 -18.92 0.40 26.44
N VAL A 138 -18.57 1.61 26.00
CA VAL A 138 -18.55 2.80 26.87
C VAL A 138 -19.95 3.11 27.40
N LYS A 139 -20.99 2.92 26.60
CA LYS A 139 -22.39 3.13 27.00
C LYS A 139 -22.80 2.17 28.10
N MET A 140 -22.48 0.89 27.95
CA MET A 140 -22.76 -0.14 28.95
C MET A 140 -22.00 0.17 30.24
N PHE A 141 -20.70 0.45 30.16
CA PHE A 141 -19.89 0.78 31.34
C PHE A 141 -20.40 2.01 32.11
N VAL A 142 -20.91 3.03 31.41
CA VAL A 142 -21.47 4.23 32.04
C VAL A 142 -22.84 3.96 32.69
N LYS A 143 -23.66 3.09 32.10
CA LYS A 143 -25.08 2.93 32.48
C LYS A 143 -25.35 1.74 33.39
N ASP A 144 -24.57 0.67 33.26
CA ASP A 144 -24.82 -0.62 33.87
C ASP A 144 -23.71 -0.94 34.87
N LEU A 145 -24.09 -1.04 36.15
CA LEU A 145 -23.18 -1.30 37.26
C LEU A 145 -22.71 -2.75 37.29
N GLU A 146 -23.56 -3.69 36.93
CA GLU A 146 -23.23 -5.12 36.90
C GLU A 146 -22.21 -5.39 35.79
N TYR A 147 -22.48 -4.87 34.59
CA TYR A 147 -21.53 -4.92 33.48
C TYR A 147 -20.18 -4.29 33.85
N ARG A 148 -20.20 -3.14 34.54
CA ARG A 148 -18.99 -2.44 35.00
C ARG A 148 -18.14 -3.33 35.90
N LYS A 149 -18.74 -3.94 36.93
CA LYS A 149 -18.04 -4.83 37.87
C LYS A 149 -17.49 -6.08 37.16
N ASN A 150 -18.30 -6.70 36.30
CA ASN A 150 -17.86 -7.87 35.53
C ASN A 150 -16.68 -7.53 34.61
N LEU A 151 -16.68 -6.34 34.00
CA LEU A 151 -15.57 -5.89 33.16
C LEU A 151 -14.29 -5.63 33.98
N VAL A 152 -14.41 -5.01 35.15
CA VAL A 152 -13.28 -4.81 36.09
C VAL A 152 -12.68 -6.16 36.48
N GLU A 153 -13.52 -7.10 36.90
CA GLU A 153 -13.10 -8.44 37.31
C GLU A 153 -12.43 -9.19 36.16
N THR A 154 -13.01 -9.11 34.95
CA THR A 154 -12.43 -9.71 33.75
C THR A 154 -11.06 -9.12 33.41
N VAL A 155 -10.89 -7.80 33.51
CA VAL A 155 -9.60 -7.14 33.22
C VAL A 155 -8.56 -7.45 34.28
N GLN A 156 -8.96 -7.63 35.55
CA GLN A 156 -8.04 -7.96 36.64
C GLN A 156 -7.61 -9.44 36.63
N ASN A 157 -8.54 -10.35 36.33
CA ASN A 157 -8.34 -11.80 36.47
C ASN A 157 -7.96 -12.51 35.16
N SER A 158 -8.25 -11.93 34.00
CA SER A 158 -7.95 -12.57 32.72
C SER A 158 -6.46 -12.54 32.40
N VAL A 159 -5.95 -13.69 31.94
CA VAL A 159 -4.58 -13.84 31.42
C VAL A 159 -4.31 -12.88 30.25
N VAL A 160 -5.34 -12.56 29.46
CA VAL A 160 -5.24 -11.69 28.27
C VAL A 160 -4.90 -10.24 28.62
N TYR A 161 -5.30 -9.77 29.81
CA TYR A 161 -5.10 -8.38 30.26
C TYR A 161 -4.02 -8.26 31.35
N LYS A 162 -3.36 -9.37 31.70
CA LYS A 162 -2.37 -9.45 32.80
C LYS A 162 -1.15 -8.56 32.54
N GLU A 163 -0.71 -8.46 31.28
CA GLU A 163 0.43 -7.64 30.87
C GLU A 163 0.05 -6.19 30.55
N ASP A 164 -1.19 -5.95 30.10
CA ASP A 164 -1.67 -4.62 29.70
C ASP A 164 -3.19 -4.51 29.90
N LYS A 165 -3.59 -3.76 30.93
CA LYS A 165 -4.99 -3.64 31.39
C LYS A 165 -5.87 -2.75 30.50
N LYS A 166 -5.39 -2.34 29.32
CA LYS A 166 -6.09 -1.43 28.42
C LYS A 166 -7.03 -2.19 27.48
N VAL A 167 -8.34 -2.05 27.70
CA VAL A 167 -9.38 -2.58 26.79
C VAL A 167 -9.27 -1.97 25.38
N GLY A 168 -8.75 -0.74 25.27
CA GLY A 168 -8.50 -0.04 24.01
C GLY A 168 -7.28 -0.50 23.21
N LYS A 169 -6.41 -1.35 23.75
CA LYS A 169 -5.16 -1.78 23.09
C LYS A 169 -5.40 -2.36 21.70
N TYR A 170 -6.47 -3.12 21.54
CA TYR A 170 -6.85 -3.70 20.25
C TYR A 170 -7.25 -2.66 19.21
N ALA A 171 -7.65 -1.44 19.60
CA ALA A 171 -7.87 -0.35 18.66
C ALA A 171 -6.54 0.16 18.11
N ASP A 172 -5.60 0.48 19.01
CA ASP A 172 -4.30 1.05 18.68
C ASP A 172 -3.49 0.07 17.83
N VAL A 173 -3.36 -1.18 18.29
CA VAL A 173 -2.67 -2.25 17.56
C VAL A 173 -3.30 -2.49 16.18
N LEU A 174 -4.63 -2.38 16.06
CA LEU A 174 -5.29 -2.55 14.77
C LEU A 174 -5.02 -1.39 13.82
N GLN A 175 -4.89 -0.15 14.31
CA GLN A 175 -4.55 1.00 13.46
C GLN A 175 -3.09 0.98 13.05
N ASP A 176 -2.19 0.57 13.94
CA ASP A 176 -0.77 0.38 13.62
C ASP A 176 -0.60 -0.71 12.56
N PHE A 177 -1.27 -1.85 12.74
CA PHE A 177 -1.29 -2.94 11.76
C PHE A 177 -1.86 -2.50 10.41
N ARG A 178 -2.95 -1.72 10.40
CA ARG A 178 -3.51 -1.14 9.17
C ARG A 178 -2.54 -0.18 8.50
N SER A 179 -1.80 0.59 9.28
CA SER A 179 -0.80 1.53 8.77
C SER A 179 0.36 0.77 8.12
N GLU A 180 0.88 -0.26 8.79
CA GLU A 180 1.97 -1.11 8.28
C GLU A 180 1.58 -1.88 7.00
N ILE A 181 0.39 -2.46 6.96
CA ILE A 181 -0.13 -3.08 5.73
C ILE A 181 -0.26 -2.05 4.63
N SER A 182 -0.74 -0.85 4.95
CA SER A 182 -0.94 0.17 3.93
C SER A 182 0.40 0.66 3.37
N THR A 183 1.43 0.84 4.21
CA THR A 183 2.78 1.23 3.75
C THR A 183 3.40 0.15 2.87
N THR A 184 3.36 -1.13 3.29
CA THR A 184 3.91 -2.23 2.50
C THR A 184 3.22 -2.36 1.13
N LYS A 185 1.87 -2.24 1.09
CA LYS A 185 1.13 -2.26 -0.17
C LYS A 185 1.41 -1.05 -1.06
N ILE A 186 1.59 0.13 -0.48
CA ILE A 186 1.98 1.33 -1.25
C ILE A 186 3.36 1.12 -1.88
N ASP A 187 4.33 0.60 -1.12
CA ASP A 187 5.69 0.37 -1.62
C ASP A 187 5.72 -0.67 -2.75
N ASP A 188 5.02 -1.80 -2.57
CA ASP A 188 4.91 -2.84 -3.58
C ASP A 188 4.28 -2.33 -4.88
N LEU A 189 3.19 -1.58 -4.77
CA LEU A 189 2.52 -1.01 -5.94
C LEU A 189 3.36 0.10 -6.59
N SER A 190 4.07 0.91 -5.80
CA SER A 190 4.93 1.97 -6.33
C SER A 190 6.11 1.39 -7.10
N LYS A 191 6.71 0.29 -6.62
CA LYS A 191 7.72 -0.48 -7.35
C LYS A 191 7.18 -1.06 -8.67
N LYS A 192 5.93 -1.50 -8.70
CA LYS A 192 5.28 -1.96 -9.95
C LYS A 192 5.09 -0.82 -10.94
N VAL A 193 4.60 0.34 -10.47
CA VAL A 193 4.44 1.53 -11.30
C VAL A 193 5.78 1.99 -11.89
N SER A 194 6.84 2.05 -11.08
CA SER A 194 8.16 2.45 -11.57
C SER A 194 8.75 1.48 -12.59
N LYS A 195 8.48 0.17 -12.46
CA LYS A 195 8.87 -0.83 -13.47
C LYS A 195 8.16 -0.58 -14.80
N LEU A 196 6.84 -0.34 -14.76
CA LEU A 196 6.06 -0.02 -15.95
C LEU A 196 6.55 1.26 -16.63
N ASP A 197 6.94 2.28 -15.87
CA ASP A 197 7.52 3.51 -16.43
C ASP A 197 8.81 3.26 -17.20
N VAL A 198 9.68 2.40 -16.67
CA VAL A 198 10.92 2.01 -17.35
C VAL A 198 10.63 1.22 -18.62
N GLU A 199 9.64 0.31 -18.59
CA GLU A 199 9.23 -0.46 -19.75
C GLU A 199 8.61 0.40 -20.85
N ILE A 200 7.72 1.34 -20.50
CA ILE A 200 7.11 2.29 -21.43
C ILE A 200 8.19 3.13 -22.10
N LYS A 201 9.15 3.67 -21.33
CA LYS A 201 10.27 4.45 -21.89
C LYS A 201 11.11 3.63 -22.87
N SER A 202 11.37 2.36 -22.55
CA SER A 202 12.15 1.47 -23.41
C SER A 202 11.42 1.19 -24.73
N LEU A 203 10.11 0.97 -24.68
CA LEU A 203 9.29 0.81 -25.89
C LEU A 203 9.21 2.09 -26.72
N GLN A 204 9.14 3.27 -26.07
CA GLN A 204 9.16 4.56 -26.77
C GLN A 204 10.47 4.78 -27.53
N LEU A 205 11.61 4.39 -26.94
CA LEU A 205 12.92 4.42 -27.61
C LEU A 205 12.95 3.47 -28.81
N ILE A 206 12.45 2.24 -28.65
CA ILE A 206 12.39 1.26 -29.76
C ILE A 206 11.45 1.74 -30.87
N LYS A 207 10.33 2.37 -30.52
CA LYS A 207 9.41 2.99 -31.49
C LYS A 207 10.10 4.09 -32.30
N LYS A 208 11.00 4.85 -31.68
CA LYS A 208 11.77 5.89 -32.38
C LYS A 208 12.69 5.25 -33.42
N TRP A 209 13.44 4.21 -33.03
CA TRP A 209 14.35 3.50 -33.94
C TRP A 209 13.66 2.62 -34.97
N SER A 210 12.42 2.18 -34.74
CA SER A 210 11.66 1.41 -35.74
C SER A 210 11.14 2.27 -36.91
N LYS A 211 11.26 3.59 -36.80
CA LYS A 211 10.92 4.55 -37.85
C LYS A 211 12.14 5.05 -38.66
N GLU A 212 13.35 4.76 -38.19
CA GLU A 212 14.63 5.08 -38.86
C GLU A 212 14.99 4.01 -39.89
#